data_AF-A0A077EVD8-F1
#
_entry.id   AF-A0A077EVD8-F1
#
_cell.length_a   1.000
_cell.length_b   1.000
_cell.length_c   1.000
_cell.angle_alpha   90.00
_cell.angle_beta   90.00
_cell.angle_gamma   90.00
#
_symmetry.space_group_name_H-M   'P 1'
#
loop_
_entity.id
_entity.type
_entity.pdbx_description
1 polymer ?
#
loop_
_entity_poly.entity_id
_entity_poly.type
_entity_poly.pdbx_seq_one_letter_code
_entity_poly.pdbx_strand_id
1 'polypeptide(L)'
;PGLLSAHINRDVHLLKTGLVNNIVIFTHFIVLFLVSMVMSFYFCPIVAAVLTGTYFIFMRVFAIRARIAANKDVEKKRVNQPGTAFVYNSDDEIFKDPSFLIQEAFYNMNTVIIYGLEDYFCTLIEKAIDYSNKGQKRKTLINSMLWGFSQSAQFFINSFAYWFGSFLIRRGTI
;
A
#
# COMPACT_ATOMS: atom_id res chain seq x y z
N PRO A 1 28.20 -5.98 -24.17
CA PRO A 1 27.23 -6.82 -24.93
C PRO A 1 26.09 -7.42 -24.09
N GLY A 2 26.32 -7.92 -22.87
CA GLY A 2 25.27 -8.50 -22.02
C GLY A 2 24.22 -7.52 -21.49
N LEU A 3 24.63 -6.30 -21.13
CA LEU A 3 23.73 -5.25 -20.62
C LEU A 3 22.68 -4.84 -21.65
N LEU A 4 23.07 -4.69 -22.92
CA LEU A 4 22.16 -4.30 -24.01
C LEU A 4 21.10 -5.37 -24.27
N SER A 5 21.50 -6.64 -24.27
CA SER A 5 20.58 -7.78 -24.43
C SER A 5 19.60 -7.88 -23.25
N ALA A 6 20.08 -7.64 -22.03
CA ALA A 6 19.23 -7.59 -20.84
C ALA A 6 18.21 -6.45 -20.89
N HIS A 7 18.61 -5.25 -21.35
CA HIS A 7 17.69 -4.13 -21.54
C HIS A 7 16.62 -4.44 -22.59
N ILE A 8 17.01 -4.95 -23.76
CA ILE A 8 16.06 -5.31 -24.83
C ILE A 8 15.07 -6.37 -24.36
N ASN A 9 15.54 -7.42 -23.69
CA ASN A 9 14.66 -8.49 -23.20
C ASN A 9 13.70 -7.97 -22.11
N ARG A 10 14.18 -7.12 -21.20
CA ARG A 10 13.35 -6.47 -20.18
C ARG A 10 12.30 -5.57 -20.81
N ASP A 11 12.66 -4.77 -21.79
CA ASP A 11 11.76 -3.81 -22.41
C ASP A 11 10.68 -4.53 -23.25
N VAL A 12 11.04 -5.61 -23.95
CA VAL A 12 10.08 -6.49 -24.64
C VAL A 12 9.10 -7.14 -23.65
N HIS A 13 9.60 -7.60 -22.50
CA HIS A 13 8.76 -8.17 -21.45
C HIS A 13 7.79 -7.14 -20.84
N LEU A 14 8.28 -5.92 -20.56
CA LEU A 14 7.47 -4.81 -20.07
C LEU A 14 6.40 -4.39 -21.07
N LEU A 15 6.74 -4.37 -22.36
CA LEU A 15 5.80 -4.01 -23.42
C LEU A 15 4.70 -5.07 -23.56
N LYS A 16 5.06 -6.36 -23.49
CA LYS A 16 4.09 -7.46 -23.53
C LYS A 16 3.13 -7.46 -22.33
N THR A 17 3.65 -7.24 -21.12
CA THR A 17 2.84 -7.19 -19.89
C THR A 17 1.98 -5.92 -19.82
N GLY A 18 2.52 -4.77 -20.20
CA GLY A 18 1.82 -3.49 -20.17
C GLY A 18 0.77 -3.34 -21.27
N LEU A 19 1.04 -3.80 -22.49
CA LEU A 19 0.16 -3.58 -23.63
C LEU A 19 -0.92 -4.66 -23.74
N VAL A 20 -0.55 -5.95 -23.67
CA VAL A 20 -1.52 -7.01 -23.96
C VAL A 20 -2.41 -7.30 -22.76
N ASN A 21 -1.84 -7.49 -21.57
CA ASN A 21 -2.62 -7.92 -20.43
C ASN A 21 -3.35 -6.75 -19.75
N ASN A 22 -2.63 -5.66 -19.46
CA ASN A 22 -3.23 -4.54 -18.72
C ASN A 22 -4.30 -3.80 -19.53
N ILE A 23 -4.15 -3.63 -20.85
CA ILE A 23 -5.16 -2.95 -21.68
C ILE A 23 -6.45 -3.78 -21.75
N VAL A 24 -6.34 -5.10 -21.89
CA VAL A 24 -7.51 -5.99 -21.90
C VAL A 24 -8.23 -5.92 -20.57
N ILE A 25 -7.51 -6.01 -19.46
CA ILE A 25 -8.08 -5.89 -18.11
C ILE A 25 -8.76 -4.54 -17.92
N PHE A 26 -8.11 -3.45 -18.31
CA PHE A 26 -8.66 -2.09 -18.21
C PHE A 26 -9.93 -1.92 -19.04
N THR A 27 -9.92 -2.40 -20.29
CA THR A 27 -11.08 -2.34 -21.18
C THR A 27 -12.23 -3.17 -20.62
N HIS A 28 -11.95 -4.37 -20.10
CA HIS A 28 -12.96 -5.21 -19.47
C HIS A 28 -13.62 -4.53 -18.26
N PHE A 29 -12.84 -3.88 -17.40
CA PHE A 29 -13.37 -3.13 -16.26
C PHE A 29 -14.25 -1.95 -16.66
N ILE A 30 -13.89 -1.21 -17.72
CA ILE A 30 -14.71 -0.11 -18.23
C ILE A 30 -16.05 -0.63 -18.74
N VAL A 31 -16.03 -1.69 -19.55
CA VAL A 31 -17.25 -2.27 -20.11
C VAL A 31 -18.15 -2.79 -19.00
N LEU A 32 -17.60 -3.53 -18.03
CA LEU A 32 -18.35 -3.99 -16.86
C LEU A 32 -18.98 -2.83 -16.10
N PHE A 33 -18.23 -1.76 -15.83
CA PHE A 33 -18.74 -0.60 -15.11
C PHE A 33 -19.92 0.05 -15.83
N LEU A 34 -19.81 0.27 -17.15
CA LEU A 34 -20.88 0.89 -17.93
C LEU A 34 -22.13 0.00 -18.01
N VAL A 35 -21.95 -1.30 -18.29
CA VAL A 35 -23.08 -2.25 -18.37
C VAL A 35 -23.78 -2.39 -17.02
N SER A 36 -23.04 -2.52 -15.92
CA SER A 36 -23.60 -2.59 -14.58
C SER A 36 -24.35 -1.31 -14.19
N MET A 37 -23.84 -0.14 -14.58
CA MET A 37 -24.49 1.13 -14.32
C MET A 37 -25.83 1.23 -15.07
N VAL A 38 -25.84 0.92 -16.37
CA VAL A 38 -27.06 0.96 -17.19
C VAL A 38 -28.12 -0.02 -16.67
N MET A 39 -27.74 -1.26 -16.35
CA MET A 39 -28.66 -2.24 -15.76
C MET A 39 -29.22 -1.77 -14.42
N SER A 40 -28.41 -1.15 -13.56
CA SER A 40 -28.85 -0.66 -12.25
C SER A 40 -29.90 0.45 -12.36
N PHE A 41 -29.72 1.40 -13.28
CA PHE A 41 -30.71 2.46 -13.53
C PHE A 41 -31.99 1.95 -14.21
N TYR A 42 -31.91 0.87 -14.99
CA TYR A 42 -33.06 0.29 -15.68
C TYR A 42 -34.05 -0.39 -14.73
N PHE A 43 -33.57 -1.18 -13.75
CA PHE A 43 -34.46 -1.90 -12.84
C PHE A 43 -35.03 -1.03 -11.71
N CYS A 44 -34.21 -0.20 -11.06
CA CYS A 44 -34.69 0.63 -9.97
C CYS A 44 -33.85 1.92 -9.84
N PRO A 45 -34.26 3.01 -10.49
CA PRO A 45 -33.46 4.24 -10.55
C PRO A 45 -33.29 4.91 -9.17
N ILE A 46 -34.26 4.75 -8.27
CA ILE A 46 -34.22 5.35 -6.92
C ILE A 46 -33.14 4.67 -6.06
N VAL A 47 -33.08 3.35 -6.06
CA VAL A 47 -32.06 2.59 -5.29
C VAL A 47 -30.68 2.78 -5.89
N ALA A 48 -30.58 2.79 -7.23
CA ALA A 48 -29.33 3.04 -7.95
C ALA A 48 -28.75 4.44 -7.65
N ALA A 49 -29.59 5.48 -7.61
CA ALA A 49 -29.16 6.84 -7.29
C ALA A 49 -28.65 6.99 -5.84
N VAL A 50 -29.32 6.35 -4.88
CA VAL A 50 -28.91 6.37 -3.46
C VAL A 50 -27.58 5.64 -3.28
N LEU A 51 -27.41 4.48 -3.93
CA LEU A 51 -26.17 3.72 -3.86
C LEU A 51 -25.01 4.46 -4.52
N THR A 52 -25.19 4.99 -5.72
CA THR A 52 -24.15 5.77 -6.42
C THR A 52 -23.75 7.01 -5.62
N GLY A 53 -24.69 7.70 -4.97
CA GLY A 53 -24.39 8.80 -4.05
C GLY A 53 -23.56 8.36 -2.84
N THR A 54 -23.91 7.23 -2.23
CA THR A 54 -23.17 6.66 -1.10
C THR A 54 -21.75 6.26 -1.51
N TYR A 55 -21.59 5.58 -2.66
CA TYR A 55 -20.28 5.20 -3.19
C TYR A 55 -19.40 6.41 -3.52
N PHE A 56 -19.96 7.53 -3.96
CA PHE A 56 -19.19 8.75 -4.25
C PHE A 56 -18.58 9.37 -2.98
N ILE A 57 -19.34 9.38 -1.87
CA ILE A 57 -18.85 9.85 -0.57
C ILE A 57 -17.71 8.93 -0.08
N PHE A 58 -17.88 7.61 -0.19
CA PHE A 58 -16.86 6.64 0.20
C PHE A 58 -15.61 6.68 -0.68
N MET A 59 -15.73 6.96 -1.97
CA MET A 59 -14.58 7.17 -2.87
C MET A 59 -13.67 8.28 -2.36
N ARG A 60 -14.25 9.39 -1.86
CA ARG A 60 -13.49 10.50 -1.28
C ARG A 60 -12.77 10.09 0.00
N VAL A 61 -13.44 9.34 0.89
CA VAL A 61 -12.84 8.80 2.12
C VAL A 61 -11.68 7.85 1.79
N PHE A 62 -11.85 6.98 0.79
CA PHE A 62 -10.81 6.07 0.35
C PHE A 62 -9.61 6.79 -0.29
N ALA A 63 -9.87 7.83 -1.11
CA ALA A 63 -8.83 8.66 -1.69
C ALA A 63 -8.02 9.43 -0.62
N ILE A 64 -8.68 9.92 0.43
CA ILE A 64 -8.00 10.56 1.58
C ILE A 64 -7.14 9.52 2.32
N ARG A 65 -7.67 8.32 2.59
CA ARG A 65 -6.89 7.21 3.17
C ARG A 65 -5.67 6.85 2.32
N ALA A 66 -5.85 6.73 1.00
CA ALA A 66 -4.78 6.39 0.07
C ALA A 66 -3.71 7.48 0.04
N ARG A 67 -4.09 8.76 0.08
CA ARG A 67 -3.14 9.87 0.21
C ARG A 67 -2.38 9.86 1.53
N ILE A 68 -3.03 9.55 2.65
CA ILE A 68 -2.38 9.44 3.95
C ILE A 68 -1.39 8.27 3.99
N ALA A 69 -1.75 7.13 3.38
CA ALA A 69 -0.85 5.99 3.25
C ALA A 69 0.34 6.31 2.32
N ALA A 70 0.07 6.92 1.16
CA ALA A 70 1.10 7.31 0.21
C ALA A 70 2.06 8.37 0.77
N ASN A 71 1.58 9.35 1.53
CA ASN A 71 2.47 10.33 2.19
C ASN A 71 3.43 9.67 3.18
N LYS A 72 2.99 8.63 3.91
CA LYS A 72 3.86 7.87 4.82
C LYS A 72 4.89 7.01 4.08
N ASP A 73 4.58 6.55 2.87
CA ASP A 73 5.54 5.84 2.01
C ASP A 73 6.47 6.78 1.23
N VAL A 74 6.04 8.00 0.91
CA VAL A 74 6.91 9.03 0.31
C VAL A 74 7.97 9.50 1.29
N GLU A 75 7.62 9.62 2.58
CA GLU A 75 8.59 9.86 3.66
C GLU A 75 9.63 8.72 3.73
N LYS A 76 9.23 7.46 3.49
CA LYS A 76 10.14 6.30 3.39
C LYS A 76 10.94 6.23 2.07
N LYS A 77 10.37 6.65 0.94
CA LYS A 77 11.05 6.65 -0.37
C LYS A 77 12.11 7.74 -0.49
N ARG A 78 11.95 8.87 0.21
CA ARG A 78 13.01 9.88 0.33
C ARG A 78 14.25 9.36 1.08
N VAL A 79 14.04 8.41 2.00
CA VAL A 79 15.12 7.72 2.74
C VAL A 79 15.73 6.57 1.94
N ASN A 80 14.97 5.95 1.03
CA ASN A 80 15.40 4.76 0.26
C ASN A 80 15.40 5.02 -1.26
N GLN A 81 16.08 6.08 -1.73
CA GLN A 81 16.34 6.28 -3.16
C GLN A 81 17.78 5.82 -3.47
N PRO A 82 18.00 4.91 -4.44
CA PRO A 82 19.33 4.45 -4.78
C PRO A 82 20.04 5.56 -5.56
N GLY A 83 20.87 6.35 -4.87
CA GLY A 83 21.65 7.43 -5.46
C GLY A 83 21.57 8.77 -4.72
N THR A 84 20.69 8.92 -3.72
CA THR A 84 20.78 10.04 -2.77
C THR A 84 21.56 9.54 -1.56
N ALA A 85 22.74 10.14 -1.29
CA ALA A 85 23.46 9.94 -0.04
C ALA A 85 22.44 9.93 1.10
N PHE A 86 22.47 8.89 1.93
CA PHE A 86 21.51 8.73 3.01
C PHE A 86 21.42 10.04 3.81
N VAL A 87 20.33 10.80 3.63
CA VAL A 87 20.13 12.08 4.32
C VAL A 87 19.59 11.75 5.70
N TYR A 88 20.48 11.27 6.56
CA TYR A 88 20.23 11.24 7.99
C TYR A 88 20.40 12.68 8.50
N ASN A 89 19.38 13.21 9.18
CA ASN A 89 19.45 14.57 9.72
C ASN A 89 20.36 14.65 10.95
N SER A 90 20.77 13.52 11.52
CA SER A 90 21.71 13.42 12.65
C SER A 90 22.43 12.07 12.64
N ASP A 91 23.68 12.05 13.08
CA ASP A 91 24.50 10.83 13.18
C ASP A 91 23.81 9.73 14.01
N ASP A 92 23.02 10.12 15.01
CA ASP A 92 22.21 9.21 15.85
C ASP A 92 21.13 8.44 15.10
N GLU A 93 20.72 8.87 13.90
CA GLU A 93 19.76 8.16 13.06
C GLU A 93 20.43 7.08 12.20
N ILE A 94 21.68 7.31 11.80
CA ILE A 94 22.52 6.34 11.07
C ILE A 94 22.71 5.08 11.91
N PHE A 95 23.05 5.28 13.19
CA PHE A 95 23.28 4.18 14.13
C PHE A 95 22.01 3.43 14.56
N LYS A 96 20.82 3.92 14.17
CA LYS A 96 19.54 3.24 14.45
C LYS A 96 19.13 2.28 13.34
N ASP A 97 19.76 2.32 12.17
CA ASP A 97 19.44 1.40 11.08
C ASP A 97 20.20 0.08 11.23
N PRO A 98 19.50 -1.04 11.53
CA PRO A 98 20.14 -2.31 11.82
C PRO A 98 20.86 -2.88 10.59
N SER A 99 20.35 -2.63 9.38
CA SER A 99 20.97 -3.09 8.14
C SER A 99 22.33 -2.44 7.90
N PHE A 100 22.49 -1.16 8.25
CA PHE A 100 23.76 -0.45 8.11
C PHE A 100 24.79 -0.97 9.12
N LEU A 101 24.41 -1.12 10.39
CA LEU A 101 25.28 -1.68 11.43
C LEU A 101 25.74 -3.11 11.12
N ILE A 102 24.82 -3.95 10.66
CA ILE A 102 25.13 -5.33 10.26
C ILE A 102 26.13 -5.33 9.11
N GLN A 103 25.94 -4.45 8.13
CA GLN A 103 26.84 -4.32 7.00
C GLN A 103 28.23 -3.88 7.48
N GLU A 104 28.35 -2.87 8.33
CA GLU A 104 29.62 -2.40 8.89
C GLU A 104 30.34 -3.49 9.70
N ALA A 105 29.60 -4.22 10.55
CA ALA A 105 30.14 -5.34 11.33
C ALA A 105 30.68 -6.47 10.43
N PHE A 106 29.97 -6.81 9.33
CA PHE A 106 30.44 -7.82 8.38
C PHE A 106 31.62 -7.35 7.52
N TYR A 107 31.63 -6.09 7.08
CA TYR A 107 32.75 -5.56 6.31
C TYR A 107 34.05 -5.50 7.10
N ASN A 108 33.97 -5.30 8.43
CA ASN A 108 35.14 -5.21 9.29
C ASN A 108 35.25 -6.36 10.31
N MET A 109 34.69 -7.53 9.97
CA MET A 109 34.56 -8.68 10.87
C MET A 109 35.88 -9.15 11.46
N ASN A 110 36.97 -9.11 10.68
CA ASN A 110 38.29 -9.51 11.15
C ASN A 110 38.78 -8.59 12.29
N THR A 111 38.51 -7.29 12.19
CA THR A 111 38.80 -6.31 13.25
C THR A 111 37.93 -6.58 14.48
N VAL A 112 36.64 -6.86 14.30
CA VAL A 112 35.73 -7.18 15.42
C VAL A 112 36.21 -8.40 16.21
N ILE A 113 36.66 -9.45 15.52
CA ILE A 113 37.21 -10.66 16.14
C ILE A 113 38.53 -10.39 16.86
N ILE A 114 39.46 -9.68 16.22
CA ILE A 114 40.78 -9.37 16.78
C ILE A 114 40.68 -8.54 18.07
N TYR A 115 39.74 -7.60 18.13
CA TYR A 115 39.51 -6.74 19.29
C TYR A 115 38.47 -7.31 20.28
N GLY A 116 37.87 -8.48 20.01
CA GLY A 116 36.87 -9.09 20.89
C GLY A 116 35.59 -8.25 21.07
N LEU A 117 35.21 -7.46 20.07
CA LEU A 117 34.08 -6.51 20.11
C LEU A 117 32.73 -7.15 19.74
N GLU A 118 32.65 -8.48 19.66
CA GLU A 118 31.46 -9.20 19.20
C GLU A 118 30.22 -8.90 20.04
N ASP A 119 30.36 -8.91 21.37
CA ASP A 119 29.25 -8.67 22.31
C ASP A 119 28.70 -7.23 22.20
N TYR A 120 29.60 -6.27 21.94
CA TYR A 120 29.24 -4.86 21.74
C TYR A 120 28.40 -4.66 20.48
N PHE A 121 28.85 -5.21 19.34
CA PHE A 121 28.11 -5.12 18.09
C PHE A 121 26.78 -5.89 18.15
N CYS A 122 26.74 -7.06 18.79
CA CYS A 122 25.52 -7.83 19.01
C CYS A 122 24.47 -7.03 19.80
N THR A 123 24.85 -6.47 20.95
CA THR A 123 23.94 -5.68 21.80
C THR A 123 23.45 -4.42 21.07
N LEU A 124 24.32 -3.78 20.28
CA LEU A 124 23.98 -2.57 19.53
C LEU A 124 22.99 -2.88 18.39
N ILE A 125 23.21 -3.97 17.64
CA ILE A 125 22.31 -4.45 16.59
C ILE A 125 20.96 -4.86 17.20
N GLU A 126 20.95 -5.57 18.32
CA GLU A 126 19.71 -5.97 19.01
C GLU A 126 18.86 -4.76 19.40
N LYS A 127 19.48 -3.73 19.97
CA LYS A 127 18.81 -2.48 20.35
C LYS A 127 18.26 -1.72 19.13
N ALA A 128 18.99 -1.71 18.01
CA ALA A 128 18.55 -1.09 16.76
C ALA A 128 17.35 -1.85 16.15
N ILE A 129 17.39 -3.19 16.18
CA ILE A 129 16.28 -4.04 15.72
C ILE A 129 15.02 -3.81 16.57
N ASP A 130 15.14 -3.77 17.91
CA ASP A 130 13.97 -3.56 18.77
C ASP A 130 13.33 -2.17 18.54
N TYR A 131 14.15 -1.14 18.35
CA TYR A 131 13.67 0.20 18.00
C TYR A 131 12.91 0.21 16.66
N SER A 132 13.48 -0.40 15.61
CA SER A 132 12.83 -0.54 14.30
C SER A 132 11.53 -1.34 14.40
N ASN A 133 11.53 -2.45 15.14
CA ASN A 133 10.38 -3.32 15.33
C ASN A 133 9.23 -2.59 16.04
N LYS A 134 9.52 -1.80 17.08
CA LYS A 134 8.51 -0.98 17.77
C LYS A 134 7.88 0.06 16.83
N GLY A 135 8.68 0.69 15.98
CA GLY A 135 8.22 1.61 14.94
C GLY A 135 7.34 0.93 13.90
N GLN A 136 7.74 -0.26 13.43
CA GLN A 136 6.97 -1.06 12.48
C GLN A 136 5.65 -1.56 13.07
N LYS A 137 5.64 -2.07 14.30
CA LYS A 137 4.42 -2.50 15.02
C LYS A 137 3.38 -1.40 15.07
N ARG A 138 3.77 -0.17 15.42
CA ARG A 138 2.85 0.98 15.45
C ARG A 138 2.30 1.30 14.05
N LYS A 139 3.14 1.24 13.01
CA LYS A 139 2.72 1.48 11.62
C LYS A 139 1.74 0.39 11.13
N THR A 140 2.04 -0.88 11.39
CA THR A 140 1.18 -2.02 11.06
C THR A 140 -0.17 -1.90 11.76
N LEU A 141 -0.18 -1.59 13.06
CA LEU A 141 -1.42 -1.42 13.82
C LEU A 141 -2.29 -0.30 13.24
N ILE A 142 -1.71 0.85 12.92
CA ILE A 142 -2.43 1.96 12.28
C ILE A 142 -2.97 1.52 10.91
N ASN A 143 -2.15 0.87 10.08
CA ASN A 143 -2.59 0.43 8.76
C ASN A 143 -3.71 -0.62 8.83
N SER A 144 -3.62 -1.57 9.77
CA SER A 144 -4.65 -2.58 10.02
C SER A 144 -5.95 -1.97 10.54
N MET A 145 -5.88 -0.98 11.44
CA MET A 145 -7.07 -0.23 11.87
C MET A 145 -7.73 0.50 10.70
N LEU A 146 -6.93 1.19 9.88
CA LEU A 146 -7.42 1.88 8.69
C LEU A 146 -8.06 0.90 7.70
N TRP A 147 -7.46 -0.27 7.49
CA TRP A 147 -7.97 -1.32 6.62
C TRP A 147 -9.28 -1.92 7.15
N GLY A 148 -9.34 -2.26 8.44
CA GLY A 148 -10.56 -2.72 9.11
C GLY A 148 -11.69 -1.68 9.03
N PHE A 149 -11.38 -0.40 9.24
CA PHE A 149 -12.35 0.68 9.09
C PHE A 149 -12.95 0.73 7.67
N SER A 150 -12.13 0.57 6.63
CA SER A 150 -12.62 0.51 5.25
C SER A 150 -13.48 -0.72 4.96
N GLN A 151 -13.19 -1.87 5.55
CA GLN A 151 -14.03 -3.05 5.40
C GLN A 151 -15.37 -2.86 6.13
N SER A 152 -15.35 -2.28 7.33
CA SER A 152 -16.58 -1.98 8.09
C SER A 152 -17.52 -1.03 7.33
N ALA A 153 -16.94 -0.01 6.69
CA ALA A 153 -17.63 0.91 5.80
C ALA A 153 -18.33 0.18 4.64
N GLN A 154 -17.64 -0.75 3.98
CA GLN A 154 -18.20 -1.50 2.87
C GLN A 154 -19.39 -2.38 3.31
N PHE A 155 -19.29 -3.07 4.45
CA PHE A 155 -20.41 -3.83 5.00
C PHE A 155 -21.58 -2.95 5.43
N PHE A 156 -21.30 -1.75 5.96
CA PHE A 156 -22.34 -0.78 6.32
C PHE A 156 -23.15 -0.34 5.09
N ILE A 157 -22.50 -0.08 3.95
CA ILE A 157 -23.18 0.26 2.69
C ILE A 157 -24.08 -0.89 2.24
N ASN A 158 -23.58 -2.12 2.27
CA ASN A 158 -24.37 -3.29 1.87
C ASN A 158 -25.59 -3.47 2.78
N SER A 159 -25.42 -3.30 4.10
CA SER A 159 -26.52 -3.34 5.05
C SER A 159 -27.55 -2.23 4.78
N PHE A 160 -27.09 -1.01 4.51
CA PHE A 160 -27.94 0.12 4.16
C PHE A 160 -28.71 -0.13 2.85
N ALA A 161 -28.05 -0.73 1.85
CA ALA A 161 -28.66 -1.13 0.59
C ALA A 161 -29.82 -2.11 0.80
N TYR A 162 -29.60 -3.15 1.61
CA TYR A 162 -30.63 -4.15 1.92
C TYR A 162 -31.77 -3.57 2.75
N TRP A 163 -31.48 -2.70 3.72
CA TRP A 163 -32.50 -2.02 4.51
C TRP A 163 -33.38 -1.12 3.64
N PHE A 164 -32.76 -0.30 2.78
CA PHE A 164 -33.47 0.58 1.86
C PHE A 164 -34.26 -0.20 0.80
N GLY A 165 -33.69 -1.29 0.27
CA GLY A 165 -34.39 -2.20 -0.63
C GLY A 165 -35.62 -2.84 0.02
N SER A 166 -35.50 -3.34 1.25
CA SER A 166 -36.63 -3.88 2.02
C SER A 166 -37.72 -2.84 2.28
N PHE A 167 -37.33 -1.60 2.55
CA PHE A 167 -38.27 -0.50 2.75
C PHE A 167 -39.08 -0.15 1.50
N LEU A 168 -38.45 -0.19 0.31
CA LEU A 168 -39.14 0.05 -0.95
C LEU A 168 -40.13 -1.07 -1.32
N ILE A 169 -39.76 -2.34 -1.07
CA ILE A 169 -40.68 -3.49 -1.24
C ILE A 169 -41.90 -3.32 -0.32
N ARG A 170 -41.70 -2.89 0.93
CA ARG A 170 -42.79 -2.70 1.89
C ARG A 170 -43.76 -1.57 1.52
N ARG A 171 -43.34 -0.63 0.67
CA ARG A 171 -44.17 0.46 0.12
C ARG A 171 -44.83 0.09 -1.21
N GLY A 172 -44.58 -1.09 -1.77
CA GLY A 172 -45.18 -1.55 -3.03
C GLY A 172 -44.79 -0.71 -4.26
N THR A 173 -43.68 0.02 -4.18
CA THR A 173 -43.13 0.81 -5.30
C THR A 173 -42.17 -0.01 -6.17
N ILE A 174 -41.85 -1.24 -5.73
CA ILE A 174 -41.19 -2.33 -6.45
C ILE A 174 -41.86 -3.64 -6.04
#